data_AF-A0A7Y2HDH0-F1
#
_entry.id   AF-A0A7Y2HDH0-F1
#
_cell.length_a   1.000
_cell.length_b   1.000
_cell.length_c   1.000
_cell.angle_alpha   90.00
_cell.angle_beta   90.00
_cell.angle_gamma   90.00
#
_symmetry.space_group_name_H-M   'P 1'
#
loop_
_entity.id
_entity.type
_entity.pdbx_description
1 polymer ?
#
loop_
_entity_poly.entity_id
_entity_poly.type
_entity_poly.pdbx_seq_one_letter_code
_entity_poly.pdbx_strand_id
1 'polypeptide(L)'
;MIPRIIVLLILSLSITSCASVYYISDHLSTAEKKEFKTYTTDDHCDQEISELQAQRIKNAVDITMRDLGYQRAENGDLLVQYFVKNTTKQYVEKCEDDYDRWTGGETCREMVISYEEGSIIIDMIDTDINTIIWHGAARGPSFNAMNKPDQEINRMVAKLLSYFEAGETKLN
;
A
#
# COMPACT_ATOMS: atom_id res chain seq x y z
N MET A 1 -0.85 -42.76 13.89
CA MET A 1 -0.77 -41.86 15.06
C MET A 1 0.19 -40.74 14.70
N ILE A 2 -0.32 -39.55 14.37
CA ILE A 2 0.55 -38.39 14.09
C ILE A 2 1.20 -38.01 15.43
N PRO A 3 2.54 -38.07 15.56
CA PRO A 3 3.19 -37.78 16.83
C PRO A 3 2.86 -36.35 17.26
N ARG A 4 2.50 -36.17 18.53
CA ARG A 4 2.11 -34.87 19.14
C ARG A 4 3.12 -33.74 18.86
N ILE A 5 4.39 -34.10 18.65
CA ILE A 5 5.48 -33.19 18.28
C ILE A 5 5.26 -32.55 16.90
N ILE A 6 4.74 -33.29 15.91
CA ILE A 6 4.48 -32.75 14.57
C ILE A 6 3.31 -31.75 14.61
N VAL A 7 2.30 -32.00 15.46
CA VAL A 7 1.16 -31.07 15.65
C VAL A 7 1.63 -29.77 16.30
N LEU A 8 2.54 -29.83 17.29
CA LEU A 8 3.14 -28.65 17.91
C LEU A 8 4.02 -27.86 16.95
N LEU A 9 4.76 -28.53 16.06
CA LEU A 9 5.64 -27.88 15.08
C LEU A 9 4.82 -27.18 13.97
N ILE A 10 3.72 -27.79 13.51
CA ILE A 10 2.79 -27.17 12.56
C ILE A 10 2.07 -25.97 13.19
N LEU A 11 1.69 -26.05 14.49
CA LEU A 11 1.04 -24.94 15.18
C LEU A 11 2.00 -23.76 15.43
N SER A 12 3.31 -24.02 15.57
CA SER A 12 4.32 -22.98 15.78
C SER A 12 4.67 -22.17 14.52
N LEU A 13 4.44 -22.72 13.32
CA LEU A 13 4.72 -22.03 12.05
C LEU A 13 3.66 -20.99 11.67
N SER A 14 2.53 -20.94 12.38
CA SER A 14 1.37 -20.13 11.99
C SER A 14 1.39 -18.69 12.51
N ILE A 15 2.40 -18.27 13.27
CA ILE A 15 2.48 -16.92 13.84
C ILE A 15 3.39 -16.02 12.98
N THR A 16 3.09 -15.91 11.69
CA THR A 16 3.63 -14.82 10.87
C THR A 16 2.71 -13.61 11.07
N SER A 17 3.10 -12.68 11.93
CA SER A 17 2.44 -11.36 12.01
C SER A 17 2.77 -10.60 10.73
N CYS A 18 1.89 -10.69 9.72
CA CYS A 18 1.94 -9.76 8.61
C CYS A 18 1.41 -8.42 9.13
N ALA A 19 2.20 -7.36 8.99
CA ALA A 19 1.67 -6.02 9.14
C ALA A 19 0.51 -5.83 8.17
N SER A 20 -0.60 -5.31 8.67
CA SER A 20 -1.78 -5.08 7.85
C SER A 20 -1.47 -4.03 6.78
N VAL A 21 -1.75 -4.37 5.52
CA VAL A 21 -1.70 -3.42 4.40
C VAL A 21 -3.13 -3.21 3.94
N TYR A 22 -3.51 -1.95 3.84
CA TYR A 22 -4.82 -1.51 3.43
C TYR A 22 -4.78 -1.03 1.97
N TYR A 23 -5.76 -1.43 1.17
CA TYR A 23 -5.78 -1.15 -0.27
C TYR A 23 -7.06 -0.44 -0.66
N ILE A 24 -6.92 0.57 -1.51
CA ILE A 24 -7.99 1.38 -2.08
C ILE A 24 -7.77 1.42 -3.60
N SER A 25 -8.85 1.35 -4.37
CA SER A 25 -8.81 1.52 -5.82
C SER A 25 -10.10 2.14 -6.34
N ASP A 26 -9.99 2.97 -7.36
CA ASP A 26 -11.14 3.56 -8.06
C ASP A 26 -10.86 3.73 -9.55
N HIS A 27 -11.90 3.64 -10.37
CA HIS A 27 -11.84 3.77 -11.82
C HIS A 27 -12.70 4.95 -12.28
N LEU A 28 -12.25 5.64 -13.32
CA LEU A 28 -13.06 6.70 -13.93
C LEU A 28 -14.23 6.06 -14.70
N SER A 29 -15.46 6.21 -14.18
CA SER A 29 -16.68 5.61 -14.75
C SER A 29 -17.01 6.08 -16.17
N THR A 30 -16.49 7.23 -16.58
CA THR A 30 -16.67 7.81 -17.92
C THR A 30 -15.59 7.39 -18.92
N ALA A 31 -14.56 6.65 -18.48
CA ALA A 31 -13.53 6.15 -19.39
C ALA A 31 -14.11 5.02 -20.25
N GLU A 32 -13.89 5.08 -21.56
CA GLU A 32 -14.22 3.97 -22.44
C GLU A 32 -13.34 2.76 -22.08
N LYS A 33 -13.91 1.54 -22.15
CA LYS A 33 -13.14 0.32 -21.96
C LYS A 33 -12.16 0.15 -23.13
N LYS A 34 -10.92 0.57 -22.90
CA LYS A 34 -9.80 0.43 -23.82
C LYS A 34 -8.89 -0.70 -23.34
N GLU A 35 -8.46 -1.54 -24.27
CA GLU A 35 -7.42 -2.54 -24.01
C GLU A 35 -6.05 -1.90 -24.24
N PHE A 36 -5.33 -1.65 -23.14
CA PHE A 36 -3.95 -1.18 -23.17
C PHE A 36 -3.00 -2.34 -23.40
N LYS A 37 -1.92 -2.12 -24.15
CA LYS A 37 -0.91 -3.16 -24.44
C LYS A 37 0.49 -2.73 -24.08
N THR A 38 0.79 -1.44 -24.12
CA THR A 38 2.13 -0.92 -23.90
C THR A 38 2.14 0.10 -22.79
N TYR A 39 3.13 0.01 -21.91
CA TYR A 39 3.22 0.94 -20.80
C TYR A 39 4.54 1.71 -20.81
N THR A 40 4.49 2.93 -20.29
CA THR A 40 5.64 3.70 -19.88
C THR A 40 5.48 4.12 -18.42
N THR A 41 6.59 4.48 -17.77
CA THR A 41 6.62 4.81 -16.34
C THR A 41 7.11 6.23 -16.14
N ASP A 42 6.43 7.01 -15.31
CA ASP A 42 6.90 8.33 -14.85
C ASP A 42 7.05 8.33 -13.33
N ASP A 43 8.22 8.75 -12.86
CA ASP A 43 8.54 8.87 -11.45
C ASP A 43 8.24 10.27 -10.93
N HIS A 44 6.99 10.51 -10.54
CA HIS A 44 6.65 11.67 -9.73
C HIS A 44 6.79 11.32 -8.23
N CYS A 45 8.02 11.14 -7.75
CA CYS A 45 8.26 10.93 -6.33
C CYS A 45 8.31 12.27 -5.56
N ASP A 46 7.67 12.32 -4.39
CA ASP A 46 7.76 13.45 -3.46
C ASP A 46 9.21 13.60 -2.92
N GLN A 47 9.60 14.81 -2.52
CA GLN A 47 10.96 15.15 -2.10
C GLN A 47 11.38 14.49 -0.78
N GLU A 48 10.43 13.94 -0.01
CA GLU A 48 10.69 13.34 1.30
C GLU A 48 11.18 11.88 1.24
N ILE A 49 11.53 11.38 0.05
CA ILE A 49 11.73 9.95 -0.20
C ILE A 49 13.10 9.69 -0.79
N SER A 50 13.78 8.65 -0.27
CA SER A 50 15.11 8.31 -0.78
C SER A 50 15.06 7.77 -2.21
N GLU A 51 16.07 8.11 -3.01
CA GLU A 51 16.23 7.58 -4.38
C GLU A 51 16.16 6.04 -4.43
N LEU A 52 16.69 5.37 -3.39
CA LEU A 52 16.64 3.92 -3.27
C LEU A 52 15.19 3.39 -3.12
N GLN A 53 14.34 4.08 -2.35
CA GLN A 53 12.93 3.71 -2.20
C GLN A 53 12.16 3.93 -3.50
N ALA A 54 12.39 5.06 -4.18
CA ALA A 54 11.82 5.31 -5.50
C ALA A 54 12.22 4.20 -6.50
N GLN A 55 13.50 3.81 -6.53
CA GLN A 55 13.99 2.76 -7.40
C GLN A 55 13.36 1.38 -7.10
N ARG A 56 13.12 1.05 -5.82
CA ARG A 56 12.45 -0.20 -5.43
C ARG A 56 11.04 -0.28 -6.01
N ILE A 57 10.30 0.81 -5.96
CA ILE A 57 8.92 0.86 -6.42
C ILE A 57 8.86 0.87 -7.94
N LYS A 58 9.74 1.62 -8.59
CA LYS A 58 9.93 1.54 -10.04
C LYS A 58 10.14 0.10 -10.50
N ASN A 59 11.07 -0.62 -9.86
CA ASN A 59 11.34 -2.02 -10.18
C ASN A 59 10.12 -2.92 -9.93
N ALA A 60 9.41 -2.71 -8.82
CA ALA A 60 8.21 -3.47 -8.47
C ALA A 60 7.09 -3.29 -9.50
N VAL A 61 6.85 -2.05 -9.93
CA VAL A 61 5.88 -1.70 -10.97
C VAL A 61 6.30 -2.33 -12.29
N ASP A 62 7.56 -2.17 -12.71
CA ASP A 62 8.06 -2.73 -13.98
C ASP A 62 8.00 -4.26 -14.01
N ILE A 63 8.30 -4.95 -12.91
CA ILE A 63 8.13 -6.41 -12.81
C ILE A 63 6.66 -6.77 -12.94
N THR A 64 5.80 -6.14 -12.15
CA THR A 64 4.37 -6.48 -12.11
C THR A 64 3.70 -6.24 -13.45
N MET A 65 3.91 -5.09 -14.09
CA MET A 65 3.31 -4.78 -15.40
C MET A 65 3.70 -5.79 -16.48
N ARG A 66 4.95 -6.24 -16.48
CA ARG A 66 5.41 -7.28 -17.42
C ARG A 66 4.79 -8.65 -17.10
N ASP A 67 4.67 -8.99 -15.82
CA ASP A 67 4.03 -10.24 -15.38
C ASP A 67 2.53 -10.27 -15.72
N LEU A 68 1.88 -9.09 -15.76
CA LEU A 68 0.51 -8.91 -16.23
C LEU A 68 0.37 -8.95 -17.77
N GLY A 69 1.48 -8.98 -18.52
CA GLY A 69 1.50 -9.13 -19.98
C GLY A 69 1.67 -7.83 -20.77
N TYR A 70 1.84 -6.68 -20.10
CA TYR A 70 2.12 -5.41 -20.77
C TYR A 70 3.56 -5.35 -21.28
N GLN A 71 3.76 -4.64 -22.39
CA GLN A 71 5.08 -4.44 -22.98
C GLN A 71 5.58 -3.02 -22.70
N ARG A 72 6.80 -2.88 -22.20
CA ARG A 72 7.38 -1.55 -21.97
C ARG A 72 7.69 -0.89 -23.32
N ALA A 73 7.27 0.36 -23.49
CA ALA A 73 7.54 1.16 -24.69
C ALA A 73 7.86 2.61 -24.30
N GLU A 74 8.68 3.30 -25.10
CA GLU A 74 9.00 4.72 -24.87
C GLU A 74 7.73 5.60 -24.95
N ASN A 75 6.85 5.31 -25.92
CA ASN A 75 5.54 5.92 -26.08
C ASN A 75 4.45 4.85 -25.85
N GLY A 76 4.32 4.40 -24.60
CA GLY A 76 3.27 3.44 -24.20
C GLY A 76 1.87 4.05 -24.34
N ASP A 77 0.86 3.22 -24.60
CA ASP A 77 -0.56 3.63 -24.60
C ASP A 77 -1.13 3.86 -23.19
N LEU A 78 -0.38 3.41 -22.18
CA LEU A 78 -0.66 3.58 -20.76
C LEU A 78 0.55 4.19 -20.06
N LEU A 79 0.36 5.32 -19.39
CA LEU A 79 1.34 5.88 -18.48
C LEU A 79 1.05 5.41 -17.05
N VAL A 80 2.02 4.73 -16.45
CA VAL A 80 1.98 4.30 -15.05
C VAL A 80 2.77 5.32 -14.22
N GLN A 81 2.04 6.20 -13.55
CA GLN A 81 2.62 7.18 -12.63
C GLN A 81 2.51 6.65 -11.21
N TYR A 82 3.56 6.81 -10.41
CA TYR A 82 3.56 6.34 -9.03
C TYR A 82 4.18 7.34 -8.09
N PHE A 83 3.63 7.37 -6.88
CA PHE A 83 4.02 8.26 -5.79
C PHE A 83 4.20 7.43 -4.53
N VAL A 84 5.02 7.96 -3.64
CA VAL A 84 5.13 7.45 -2.29
C VAL A 84 4.87 8.58 -1.34
N LYS A 85 4.22 8.26 -0.23
CA LYS A 85 3.90 9.22 0.81
C LYS A 85 4.16 8.60 2.17
N ASN A 86 4.95 9.29 2.99
CA ASN A 86 5.07 8.97 4.40
C ASN A 86 4.14 9.91 5.18
N THR A 87 3.43 9.40 6.18
CA THR A 87 2.53 10.20 6.99
C THR A 87 2.58 9.75 8.43
N THR A 88 2.90 10.67 9.33
CA THR A 88 2.81 10.44 10.78
C THR A 88 1.36 10.57 11.21
N LYS A 89 0.78 9.50 11.74
CA LYS A 89 -0.52 9.52 12.39
C LYS A 89 -0.34 9.64 13.90
N GLN A 90 -1.27 10.34 14.53
CA GLN A 90 -1.32 10.48 15.99
C GLN A 90 -2.75 10.19 16.44
N TYR A 91 -2.86 9.36 17.47
CA TYR A 91 -4.12 9.01 18.12
C TYR A 91 -3.99 9.39 19.59
N VAL A 92 -5.02 10.06 20.10
CA VAL A 92 -5.12 10.37 21.52
C VAL A 92 -6.05 9.34 22.12
N GLU A 93 -5.50 8.46 22.94
CA GLU A 93 -6.32 7.65 23.84
C GLU A 93 -6.75 8.53 24.99
N LYS A 94 -8.01 8.96 24.93
CA LYS A 94 -8.69 9.62 26.03
C LYS A 94 -9.19 8.55 26.98
N CYS A 95 -8.87 8.71 28.25
CA CYS A 95 -9.54 7.99 29.31
C CYS A 95 -10.69 8.83 29.86
N GLU A 96 -11.77 8.14 30.24
CA GLU A 96 -12.89 8.75 30.95
C GLU A 96 -12.47 8.97 32.41
N ASP A 97 -12.46 10.23 32.87
CA ASP A 97 -12.28 10.55 34.29
C ASP A 97 -13.56 10.12 35.02
N ASP A 98 -13.52 8.98 35.70
CA ASP A 98 -14.59 8.57 36.61
C ASP A 98 -14.37 9.23 37.97
N TYR A 99 -14.99 10.39 38.17
CA TYR A 99 -14.82 11.18 39.39
C TYR A 99 -15.60 10.55 40.56
N ASP A 100 -15.00 9.59 41.24
CA ASP A 100 -15.53 9.07 42.49
C ASP A 100 -15.25 10.04 43.67
N ARG A 101 -16.34 10.50 44.29
CA ARG A 101 -16.38 11.49 45.37
C ARG A 101 -15.68 11.00 46.66
N TRP A 102 -15.49 9.69 46.82
CA TRP A 102 -14.91 9.10 48.03
C TRP A 102 -13.43 8.77 47.92
N THR A 103 -12.90 8.55 46.71
CA THR A 103 -11.49 8.21 46.48
C THR A 103 -10.63 9.40 46.07
N GLY A 104 -11.25 10.52 45.67
CA GLY A 104 -10.53 11.67 45.12
C GLY A 104 -9.88 11.25 43.81
N GLY A 105 -10.69 11.22 42.75
CA GLY A 105 -10.45 10.52 41.48
C GLY A 105 -9.00 10.44 40.99
N GLU A 106 -8.66 9.30 40.38
CA GLU A 106 -7.37 9.12 39.74
C GLU A 106 -7.22 10.17 38.61
N THR A 107 -6.10 10.90 38.61
CA THR A 107 -5.81 11.85 37.54
C THR A 107 -5.45 11.06 36.29
N CYS A 108 -6.41 10.89 35.38
CA CYS A 108 -6.12 10.18 34.16
C CYS A 108 -5.26 11.03 33.21
N ARG A 109 -4.26 10.41 32.60
CA ARG A 109 -3.36 11.06 31.63
C ARG A 109 -3.70 10.59 30.24
N GLU A 110 -4.07 11.54 29.37
CA GLU A 110 -4.20 11.28 27.94
C GLU A 110 -2.87 10.73 27.38
N MET A 111 -2.95 9.65 26.61
CA MET A 111 -1.79 9.07 25.93
C MET A 111 -1.84 9.44 24.46
N VAL A 112 -0.75 10.02 23.94
CA VAL A 112 -0.58 10.25 22.50
C VAL A 112 0.24 9.11 21.91
N ILE A 113 -0.40 8.31 21.07
CA ILE A 113 0.24 7.23 20.33
C ILE A 113 0.53 7.75 18.92
N SER A 114 1.79 7.71 18.49
CA SER A 114 2.20 8.12 17.15
C SER A 114 2.77 6.93 16.38
N TYR A 115 2.40 6.81 15.10
CA TYR A 115 2.99 5.85 14.19
C TYR A 115 3.18 6.45 12.79
N GLU A 116 4.20 5.97 12.08
CA GLU A 116 4.45 6.33 10.68
C GLU A 116 3.81 5.32 9.73
N GLU A 117 3.02 5.84 8.78
CA GLU A 117 2.40 5.08 7.70
C GLU A 117 3.10 5.40 6.38
N GLY A 118 3.45 4.36 5.62
CA GLY A 118 3.93 4.47 4.25
C GLY A 118 2.81 4.13 3.27
N SER A 119 2.62 4.97 2.25
CA SER A 119 1.66 4.75 1.17
C SER A 119 2.36 4.69 -0.18
N ILE A 120 2.00 3.70 -1.00
CA ILE A 120 2.28 3.68 -2.45
C ILE A 120 0.99 4.07 -3.15
N ILE A 121 1.05 5.05 -4.05
CA ILE A 121 -0.05 5.47 -4.89
C ILE A 121 0.35 5.22 -6.33
N ILE A 122 -0.55 4.67 -7.14
CA ILE A 122 -0.35 4.41 -8.57
C ILE A 122 -1.54 4.97 -9.33
N ASP A 123 -1.26 5.84 -10.28
CA ASP A 123 -2.23 6.34 -11.25
C ASP A 123 -1.94 5.71 -12.63
N MET A 124 -3.00 5.23 -13.27
CA MET A 124 -2.95 4.71 -14.63
C MET A 124 -3.59 5.75 -15.54
N ILE A 125 -2.81 6.27 -16.48
CA ILE A 125 -3.17 7.41 -17.33
C ILE A 125 -3.24 6.94 -18.78
N ASP A 126 -4.39 7.11 -19.43
CA ASP A 126 -4.50 6.90 -20.87
C ASP A 126 -3.77 8.05 -21.58
N THR A 127 -2.75 7.72 -22.37
CA THR A 127 -1.90 8.72 -23.04
C THR A 127 -2.58 9.39 -24.23
N ASP A 128 -3.62 8.78 -24.82
CA ASP A 128 -4.31 9.36 -25.98
C ASP A 128 -5.22 10.53 -25.56
N ILE A 129 -5.84 10.42 -24.39
CA ILE A 129 -6.75 11.42 -23.82
C ILE A 129 -6.17 12.15 -22.61
N ASN A 130 -4.94 11.82 -22.21
CA ASN A 130 -4.20 12.38 -21.08
C ASN A 130 -5.04 12.47 -19.79
N THR A 131 -5.68 11.36 -19.41
CA THR A 131 -6.62 11.30 -18.28
C THR A 131 -6.32 10.11 -17.39
N ILE A 132 -6.36 10.30 -16.07
CA ILE A 132 -6.30 9.21 -15.09
C ILE A 132 -7.57 8.36 -15.25
N ILE A 133 -7.40 7.11 -15.67
CA ILE A 133 -8.49 6.14 -15.83
C ILE A 133 -8.65 5.23 -14.61
N TRP A 134 -7.61 5.14 -13.79
CA TRP A 134 -7.61 4.39 -12.54
C TRP A 134 -6.64 4.99 -11.54
N HIS A 135 -7.03 4.95 -10.27
CA HIS A 135 -6.24 5.38 -9.13
C HIS A 135 -6.23 4.27 -8.10
N GLY A 136 -5.04 3.91 -7.61
CA GLY A 136 -4.88 2.91 -6.56
C GLY A 136 -3.93 3.39 -5.46
N ALA A 137 -4.21 3.01 -4.22
CA ALA A 137 -3.33 3.25 -3.09
C ALA A 137 -3.19 2.02 -2.19
N ALA A 138 -1.96 1.71 -1.78
CA ALA A 138 -1.63 0.71 -0.76
C ALA A 138 -0.98 1.41 0.44
N ARG A 139 -1.60 1.31 1.62
CA ARG A 139 -1.15 1.93 2.87
C ARG A 139 -0.71 0.87 3.85
N GLY A 140 0.46 1.04 4.47
CA GLY A 140 1.02 0.06 5.37
C GLY A 140 2.13 0.64 6.25
N PRO A 141 3.01 -0.20 6.79
CA PRO A 141 4.16 0.25 7.58
C PRO A 141 5.01 1.28 6.84
N SER A 142 5.61 2.20 7.58
CA SER A 142 6.64 3.11 7.06
C SER A 142 7.73 2.34 6.32
N PHE A 143 8.10 2.79 5.12
CA PHE A 143 9.15 2.17 4.30
C PHE A 143 10.52 2.18 5.00
N ASN A 144 10.73 3.09 5.95
CA ASN A 144 11.95 3.18 6.74
C ASN A 144 12.06 2.07 7.80
N ALA A 145 10.92 1.53 8.25
CA ALA A 145 10.84 0.52 9.31
C ALA A 145 10.72 -0.92 8.76
N MET A 146 10.73 -1.10 7.43
CA MET A 146 10.56 -2.42 6.81
C MET A 146 11.84 -3.28 6.90
N ASN A 147 11.71 -4.49 7.46
CA ASN A 147 12.82 -5.47 7.52
C ASN A 147 13.22 -6.02 6.15
N LYS A 148 12.25 -6.18 5.23
CA LYS A 148 12.46 -6.72 3.87
C LYS A 148 11.76 -5.84 2.84
N PRO A 149 12.25 -4.61 2.62
CA PRO A 149 11.55 -3.60 1.82
C PRO A 149 11.27 -4.07 0.39
N ASP A 150 12.22 -4.71 -0.28
CA ASP A 150 12.03 -5.19 -1.66
C ASP A 150 10.89 -6.21 -1.76
N GLN A 151 10.85 -7.16 -0.83
CA GLN A 151 9.82 -8.21 -0.80
C GLN A 151 8.43 -7.62 -0.49
N GLU A 152 8.33 -6.75 0.51
CA GLU A 152 7.06 -6.14 0.91
C GLU A 152 6.54 -5.18 -0.16
N ILE A 153 7.40 -4.33 -0.73
CA ILE A 153 7.04 -3.42 -1.82
C ILE A 153 6.56 -4.21 -3.04
N ASN A 154 7.29 -5.24 -3.48
CA ASN A 154 6.87 -6.09 -4.59
C ASN A 154 5.50 -6.72 -4.33
N ARG A 155 5.27 -7.23 -3.11
CA ARG A 155 3.97 -7.82 -2.72
C ARG A 155 2.85 -6.77 -2.74
N MET A 156 3.10 -5.58 -2.21
CA MET A 156 2.13 -4.49 -2.15
C MET A 156 1.76 -4.01 -3.55
N VAL A 157 2.75 -3.73 -4.41
CA VAL A 157 2.53 -3.28 -5.78
C VAL A 157 1.82 -4.35 -6.61
N ALA A 158 2.26 -5.61 -6.53
CA ALA A 158 1.61 -6.72 -7.22
C ALA A 158 0.14 -6.87 -6.81
N LYS A 159 -0.15 -6.77 -5.51
CA LYS A 159 -1.53 -6.86 -5.04
C LYS A 159 -2.36 -5.64 -5.43
N LEU A 160 -1.80 -4.45 -5.39
CA LEU A 160 -2.48 -3.22 -5.76
C LEU A 160 -2.84 -3.23 -7.26
N LEU A 161 -1.89 -3.54 -8.13
CA LEU A 161 -2.11 -3.62 -9.59
C LEU A 161 -3.03 -4.78 -9.99
N SER A 162 -3.14 -5.84 -9.18
CA SER A 162 -4.16 -6.88 -9.43
C SER A 162 -5.60 -6.35 -9.41
N TYR A 163 -5.86 -5.25 -8.69
CA TYR A 163 -7.17 -4.60 -8.68
C TYR A 163 -7.46 -3.82 -9.97
N PHE A 164 -6.43 -3.23 -10.58
CA PHE A 164 -6.56 -2.60 -11.90
C PHE A 164 -6.98 -3.63 -12.95
N GLU A 165 -6.29 -4.76 -13.03
CA GLU A 165 -6.61 -5.84 -13.97
C GLU A 165 -8.02 -6.41 -13.79
N ALA A 166 -8.43 -6.58 -12.52
CA ALA A 166 -9.74 -7.11 -12.21
C ALA A 166 -10.88 -6.09 -12.45
N GLY A 167 -10.55 -4.81 -12.69
CA GLY A 167 -11.53 -3.72 -12.75
C GLY A 167 -12.26 -3.53 -11.41
N GLU A 168 -11.59 -3.83 -10.30
CA GLU A 168 -12.18 -3.80 -8.96
C GLU A 168 -12.10 -2.40 -8.34
N THR A 169 -13.26 -1.85 -7.98
CA THR A 169 -13.35 -0.68 -7.10
C THR A 169 -13.34 -1.12 -5.65
N LYS A 170 -12.43 -0.57 -4.85
CA LYS A 170 -12.33 -0.82 -3.41
C LYS A 170 -12.31 0.52 -2.68
N LEU A 171 -13.47 0.90 -2.15
CA LEU A 171 -13.65 2.10 -1.34
C LEU A 171 -13.57 1.78 0.15
N ASN A 172 -13.28 2.81 0.96
CA ASN A 172 -13.24 2.74 2.42
C ASN A 172 -14.61 2.54 3.05
#